data_AF-A0A2D6WAI6-F1
#
_entry.id   AF-A0A2D6WAI6-F1
#
_cell.length_a   1.000
_cell.length_b   1.000
_cell.length_c   1.000
_cell.angle_alpha   90.00
_cell.angle_beta   90.00
_cell.angle_gamma   90.00
#
_symmetry.space_group_name_H-M   'P 1'
#
loop_
_entity.id
_entity.type
_entity.pdbx_description
1 polymer ?
#
loop_
_entity_poly.entity_id
_entity_poly.type
_entity_poly.pdbx_seq_one_letter_code
_entity_poly.pdbx_strand_id
1 'polypeptide(L)' 'TEELVAEISANKHLVAVRFRKLDEKLKLKTIEENVDFKLSLCNF' A
#
# COMPACT_ATOMS: atom_id res chain seq x y z
N THR A 1 10.48 14.59 1.83
CA THR A 1 9.95 13.50 2.66
C THR A 1 9.39 12.48 1.71
N GLU A 2 9.92 11.26 1.69
CA GLU A 2 9.38 10.22 0.79
C GLU A 2 7.98 9.83 1.29
N GLU A 3 6.96 10.00 0.46
CA GLU A 3 5.58 9.65 0.83
C GLU A 3 5.32 8.17 0.56
N LEU A 4 4.77 7.48 1.56
CA LEU A 4 4.36 6.08 1.49
C LEU A 4 2.89 5.98 1.09
N VAL A 5 2.60 5.19 0.07
CA VAL A 5 1.25 5.01 -0.48
C VAL A 5 0.86 3.53 -0.40
N ALA A 6 -0.39 3.26 -0.05
CA ALA A 6 -0.97 1.92 -0.09
C ALA A 6 -1.75 1.71 -1.39
N GLU A 7 -1.30 0.76 -2.21
CA GLU A 7 -2.03 0.27 -3.38
C GLU A 7 -2.87 -0.95 -2.97
N ILE A 8 -4.20 -0.86 -3.13
CA ILE A 8 -5.14 -1.90 -2.70
C ILE A 8 -5.76 -2.56 -3.93
N SER A 9 -5.72 -3.89 -3.97
CA SER A 9 -6.41 -4.71 -4.98
C SER A 9 -7.21 -5.81 -4.29
N ALA A 10 -8.29 -6.26 -4.93
CA ALA A 10 -9.19 -7.26 -4.36
C ALA A 10 -9.63 -8.29 -5.40
N ASN A 11 -9.87 -9.53 -4.93
CA ASN A 11 -10.49 -10.60 -5.69
C ASN A 11 -11.40 -11.42 -4.76
N LYS A 12 -12.72 -11.28 -4.93
CA LYS A 12 -13.75 -11.88 -4.05
C LYS A 12 -13.47 -11.54 -2.58
N HIS A 13 -12.97 -12.51 -1.81
CA HIS A 13 -12.70 -12.39 -0.37
C HIS A 13 -11.22 -12.09 -0.06
N LEU A 14 -10.37 -12.02 -1.09
CA LEU A 14 -8.94 -11.76 -0.93
C LEU A 14 -8.65 -10.28 -1.18
N VAL A 15 -7.98 -9.63 -0.23
CA VAL A 15 -7.45 -8.27 -0.37
C VAL A 15 -5.93 -8.33 -0.36
N ALA A 16 -5.31 -7.73 -1.36
CA ALA A 16 -3.86 -7.57 -1.45
C ALA A 16 -3.51 -6.09 -1.31
N VAL A 17 -2.76 -5.78 -0.25
CA VAL A 17 -2.23 -4.44 0.04
C VAL A 17 -0.74 -4.43 -0.32
N ARG A 18 -0.34 -3.50 -1.17
CA ARG A 18 1.06 -3.29 -1.57
C ARG A 18 1.47 -1.86 -1.20
N PHE A 19 2.50 -1.72 -0.39
CA PHE A 19 3.07 -0.41 -0.09
C PHE A 19 4.08 -0.01 -1.16
N ARG A 20 4.07 1.27 -1.55
CA ARG A 20 5.00 1.85 -2.51
C ARG A 20 5.44 3.23 -2.05
N LYS A 21 6.64 3.63 -2.45
CA LYS A 21 7.15 5.00 -2.24
C LYS A 21 7.00 5.82 -3.51
N LEU A 22 6.67 7.09 -3.35
CA LEU A 22 6.66 8.06 -4.43
C LEU A 22 8.09 8.59 -4.65
N ASP A 23 8.62 8.44 -5.86
CA ASP A 23 9.92 9.01 -6.22
C ASP A 23 9.82 10.49 -6.65
N GLU A 24 10.97 11.14 -6.84
CA GLU A 24 11.06 12.55 -7.27
C GLU A 24 10.43 12.82 -8.64
N LYS A 25 10.18 11.77 -9.44
CA LYS A 25 9.53 11.83 -10.75
C LYS A 25 8.04 11.46 -10.66
N LEU A 26 7.49 11.45 -9.44
CA LEU A 26 6.11 11.07 -9.13
C LEU A 26 5.76 9.64 -9.60
N LYS A 27 6.75 8.75 -9.69
CA LYS A 27 6.55 7.34 -10.01
C LYS A 27 6.54 6.52 -8.74
N LEU A 28 5.62 5.57 -8.68
CA LEU A 28 5.51 4.61 -7.58
C LEU A 28 6.57 3.53 -7.74
N LYS A 29 7.43 3.37 -6.74
CA LYS A 29 8.41 2.28 -6.65
C LYS A 29 8.00 1.26 -5.61
N THR A 30 8.22 -0.01 -5.93
CA THR A 30 8.08 -1.12 -4.97
C THR A 30 9.14 -0.98 -3.88
N ILE A 31 8.76 -1.32 -2.66
CA ILE A 31 9.66 -1.38 -1.52
C ILE A 31 9.69 -2.80 -0.96
N GLU A 32 10.84 -3.17 -0.40
CA GLU A 32 11.04 -4.44 0.33
C GLU A 32 11.14 -4.24 1.84
N GLU A 33 11.00 -2.99 2.30
CA GLU A 33 11.02 -2.62 3.70
C GLU A 33 9.79 -3.16 4.44
N ASN A 34 9.97 -3.61 5.69
CA ASN A 34 8.84 -3.92 6.56
C ASN A 34 8.11 -2.63 6.93
N VAL A 35 6.79 -2.62 6.72
CA VAL A 35 5.93 -1.49 7.04
C VAL A 35 5.05 -1.87 8.22
N ASP A 36 5.15 -1.12 9.32
CA ASP A 36 4.19 -1.21 10.41
C ASP A 36 2.91 -0.46 10.02
N PHE A 37 1.79 -1.19 9.88
CA PHE A 37 0.52 -0.60 9.47
C PHE A 37 -0.66 -1.12 10.30
N LYS A 38 -1.77 -0.38 10.26
CA LYS A 38 -3.07 -0.78 10.82
C LYS A 38 -4.09 -0.81 9.69
N LEU A 39 -4.85 -1.90 9.61
CA LEU A 39 -5.95 -2.07 8.65
C LEU A 39 -7.23 -2.37 9.42
N SER A 40 -8.27 -1.60 9.14
CA SER A 40 -9.62 -1.83 9.67
C SER A 40 -10.52 -2.33 8.54
N LEU A 41 -11.20 -3.46 8.77
CA LEU A 41 -12.25 -3.96 7.89
C LEU A 41 -13.60 -3.51 8.42
N CYS A 42 -14.32 -2.70 7.66
CA CYS A 42 -15.67 -2.28 8.03
C CYS A 42 -16.65 -3.44 7.80
N ASN A 43 -17.37 -3.86 8.85
CA ASN A 43 -18.55 -4.70 8.69
C ASN A 43 -19.74 -3.79 8.33
N PHE A 44 -20.31 -3.99 7.15
CA PHE A 44 -21.56 -3.37 6.70
C PHE A 44 -22.72 -4.34 6.88
#